data_AF-A0A259R8J6-F1
#
_entry.id   AF-A0A259R8J6-F1
#
_cell.length_a   1.000
_cell.length_b   1.000
_cell.length_c   1.000
_cell.angle_alpha   90.00
_cell.angle_beta   90.00
_cell.angle_gamma   90.00
#
_symmetry.space_group_name_H-M   'P 1'
#
loop_
_entity.id
_entity.type
_entity.pdbx_description
1 polymer ?
#
loop_
_entity_poly.entity_id
_entity_poly.type
_entity_poly.pdbx_seq_one_letter_code
_entity_poly.pdbx_strand_id
1 'polypeptide(L)'
;LDTLGELTQIAWKHDVQTMIEGPGHVPMQLIKENMDRQLEKCGEAPFYTLGPLTTDIAPGYDHITSAIGAAMIGWYGTAMLCYVTPKEHLGLPDKQDVRDGIVTYKIAAHAADLAKGHPGAQARDNALSKARFEFRWDDQFNLGLDPEKAKEFHDETLPKDAFKTAHFCSMCGPKFCSMKITQEVREYAAKQGVDAEQAVEVGMAEMSAEFRAGGSEVYVHAPLPGRTKAGRAPSGSGEGGAAAGGALTPLPGSRDPAPQQQEN
;
A
#
# COMPACT_ATOMS: atom_id res chain seq x y z
N LEU A 1 12.99 30.85 17.67
CA LEU A 1 13.23 29.81 18.70
C LEU A 1 13.93 30.37 19.92
N ASP A 2 15.08 31.05 19.80
CA ASP A 2 15.86 31.54 20.96
C ASP A 2 15.03 32.37 21.96
N THR A 3 14.31 33.40 21.48
CA THR A 3 13.40 34.20 22.31
C THR A 3 12.27 33.38 22.92
N LEU A 4 11.74 32.38 22.20
CA LEU A 4 10.69 31.50 22.74
C LEU A 4 11.22 30.62 23.88
N GLY A 5 12.49 30.23 23.81
CA GLY A 5 13.19 29.55 24.89
C GLY A 5 13.34 30.41 26.14
N GLU A 6 13.74 31.68 25.98
CA GLU A 6 13.81 32.64 27.09
C GLU A 6 12.43 32.87 27.73
N LEU A 7 11.39 33.06 26.91
CA LEU A 7 10.02 33.22 27.38
C LEU A 7 9.50 31.97 28.08
N THR A 8 9.89 30.78 27.62
CA THR A 8 9.58 29.51 28.29
C THR A 8 10.18 29.45 29.69
N GLN A 9 11.45 29.85 29.85
CA GLN A 9 12.08 29.92 31.17
C GLN A 9 11.40 30.94 32.09
N ILE A 10 10.88 32.04 31.54
CA ILE A 10 10.08 33.01 32.32
C ILE A 10 8.75 32.38 32.75
N ALA A 11 8.01 31.79 31.82
CA ALA A 11 6.72 31.16 32.09
C ALA A 11 6.81 30.05 33.16
N TRP A 12 7.86 29.23 33.12
CA TRP A 12 8.09 28.17 34.11
C TRP A 12 8.38 28.69 35.52
N LYS A 13 8.94 29.89 35.68
CA LYS A 13 9.07 30.54 37.01
C LYS A 13 7.71 30.91 37.62
N HIS A 14 6.66 30.92 36.80
CA HIS A 14 5.29 31.20 37.20
C HIS A 14 4.39 29.95 37.12
N ASP A 15 4.98 28.76 37.00
CA ASP A 15 4.25 27.48 36.87
C ASP A 15 3.23 27.45 35.71
N VAL A 16 3.47 28.24 34.65
CA VAL A 16 2.63 28.25 33.45
C VAL A 16 3.14 27.20 32.47
N GLN A 17 2.27 26.26 32.09
CA GLN A 17 2.58 25.25 31.07
C GLN A 17 2.80 25.91 29.71
N THR A 18 3.84 25.47 29.00
CA THR A 18 4.20 25.99 27.68
C THR A 18 4.44 24.88 26.68
N MET A 19 4.13 25.18 25.42
CA MET A 19 4.58 24.44 24.24
C MET A 19 5.12 25.46 23.23
N ILE A 20 5.99 25.03 22.33
CA ILE A 20 6.59 25.89 21.32
C ILE A 20 5.96 25.59 19.96
N GLU A 21 5.58 26.63 19.23
CA GLU A 21 5.16 26.47 17.84
C GLU A 21 6.38 26.45 16.90
N GLY A 22 6.33 25.57 15.91
CA GLY A 22 7.40 25.31 14.94
C GLY A 22 7.07 25.77 13.52
N PRO A 23 7.93 25.41 12.54
CA PRO A 23 7.83 25.90 11.17
C PRO A 23 6.64 25.34 10.39
N GLY A 24 6.39 25.96 9.23
CA GLY A 24 5.42 25.50 8.22
C GLY A 24 6.04 24.81 7.00
N HIS A 25 7.06 25.38 6.36
CA HIS A 25 7.68 24.87 5.12
C HIS A 25 9.17 24.62 5.34
N VAL A 26 9.61 23.36 5.24
CA VAL A 26 10.98 22.94 5.50
C VAL A 26 11.33 21.74 4.62
N PRO A 27 12.34 21.83 3.73
CA PRO A 27 12.78 20.69 2.95
C PRO A 27 13.42 19.62 3.86
N MET A 28 13.27 18.35 3.51
CA MET A 28 13.55 17.21 4.41
C MET A 28 14.94 17.24 5.08
N GLN A 29 15.98 17.66 4.36
CA GLN A 29 17.35 17.73 4.87
C GLN A 29 17.55 18.71 6.03
N LEU A 30 16.61 19.65 6.24
CA LEU A 30 16.68 20.65 7.33
C LEU A 30 15.72 20.34 8.49
N ILE A 31 14.91 19.28 8.39
CA ILE A 31 13.93 18.93 9.43
C ILE A 31 14.62 18.57 10.75
N LYS A 32 15.71 17.79 10.68
CA LYS A 32 16.45 17.38 11.89
C LYS A 32 17.07 18.57 12.63
N GLU A 33 17.64 19.53 11.90
CA GLU A 33 18.21 20.75 12.46
C GLU A 33 17.16 21.57 13.24
N ASN A 34 15.93 21.64 12.74
CA ASN A 34 14.83 22.34 13.42
C ASN A 34 14.50 21.70 14.77
N MET A 35 14.43 20.36 14.83
CA MET A 35 14.18 19.65 16.08
C MET A 35 15.33 19.84 17.07
N ASP A 36 16.58 19.68 16.63
CA ASP A 36 17.76 19.80 17.49
C ASP A 36 17.88 21.19 18.10
N ARG A 37 17.66 22.23 17.29
CA ARG A 37 17.63 23.61 17.77
C ARG A 37 16.49 23.85 18.75
N GLN A 38 15.32 23.25 18.55
CA GLN A 38 14.21 23.41 19.47
C GLN A 38 14.52 22.78 20.83
N LEU A 39 15.04 21.56 20.87
CA LEU A 39 15.44 20.89 22.10
C LEU A 39 16.49 21.71 22.86
N GLU A 40 17.54 22.15 22.16
CA GLU A 40 18.63 22.95 22.73
C GLU A 40 18.14 24.29 23.29
N LYS A 41 17.36 25.05 22.51
CA LYS A 41 17.01 26.43 22.85
C LYS A 41 15.79 26.53 23.76
N CYS A 42 14.88 25.57 23.73
CA CYS A 42 13.61 25.65 24.44
C CYS A 42 13.52 24.73 25.66
N GLY A 43 14.65 24.16 26.09
CA GLY A 43 14.71 23.31 27.29
C GLY A 43 13.83 22.07 27.19
N GLU A 44 13.73 21.48 25.99
CA GLU A 44 12.89 20.30 25.72
C GLU A 44 11.38 20.50 25.98
N ALA A 45 10.89 21.75 25.98
CA ALA A 45 9.45 22.02 26.00
C ALA A 45 8.74 21.30 24.83
N PRO A 46 7.48 20.86 24.99
CA PRO A 46 6.73 20.20 23.90
C PRO A 46 6.72 21.04 22.62
N PHE A 47 7.08 20.42 21.50
CA PHE A 47 7.08 21.08 20.19
C PHE A 47 5.76 20.81 19.45
N TYR A 48 5.22 21.85 18.81
CA TYR A 48 3.97 21.82 18.05
C TYR A 48 4.20 22.40 16.64
N THR A 49 4.15 21.58 15.61
CA THR A 49 4.56 21.99 14.23
C THR A 49 3.37 22.01 13.27
N LEU A 50 3.42 22.88 12.25
CA LEU A 50 2.47 22.88 11.13
C LEU A 50 3.10 22.12 9.96
N GLY A 51 2.82 20.82 9.83
CA GLY A 51 3.60 19.94 8.94
C GLY A 51 4.95 19.55 9.56
N PRO A 52 6.10 19.87 8.93
CA PRO A 52 6.27 20.85 7.84
C PRO A 52 6.01 20.33 6.42
N LEU A 53 5.56 21.20 5.52
CA LEU A 53 5.54 20.98 4.07
C LEU A 53 6.96 20.80 3.55
N THR A 54 7.20 19.68 2.88
CA THR A 54 8.54 19.32 2.37
C THR A 54 8.83 19.88 0.98
N THR A 55 7.81 20.37 0.29
CA THR A 55 7.89 20.99 -1.03
C THR A 55 6.68 21.88 -1.30
N ASP A 56 6.86 22.91 -2.11
CA ASP A 56 5.84 23.95 -2.38
C ASP A 56 5.13 23.75 -3.73
N ILE A 57 5.50 22.72 -4.49
CA ILE A 57 5.10 22.56 -5.90
C ILE A 57 3.79 21.76 -6.10
N ALA A 58 3.07 21.45 -5.02
CA ALA A 58 1.88 20.60 -5.07
C ALA A 58 0.66 21.17 -4.31
N PRO A 59 0.25 22.43 -4.55
CA PRO A 59 -0.97 22.97 -3.97
C PRO A 59 -2.17 22.10 -4.37
N GLY A 60 -3.10 21.86 -3.43
CA GLY A 60 -4.15 20.84 -3.57
C GLY A 60 -3.78 19.49 -2.95
N TYR A 61 -2.48 19.27 -2.68
CA TYR A 61 -1.93 18.05 -2.10
C TYR A 61 -1.05 18.32 -0.88
N ASP A 62 -1.19 19.48 -0.25
CA ASP A 62 -0.32 19.90 0.86
C ASP A 62 -0.47 19.06 2.12
N HIS A 63 -1.64 18.45 2.33
CA HIS A 63 -1.80 17.38 3.32
C HIS A 63 -0.77 16.24 3.13
N ILE A 64 -0.40 15.89 1.89
CA ILE A 64 0.60 14.86 1.57
C ILE A 64 2.02 15.43 1.73
N THR A 65 2.31 16.59 1.14
CA THR A 65 3.64 17.21 1.22
C THR A 65 4.07 17.45 2.66
N SER A 66 3.12 17.85 3.51
CA SER A 66 3.32 18.07 4.93
C SER A 66 3.33 16.79 5.77
N ALA A 67 2.56 15.75 5.41
CA ALA A 67 2.57 14.48 6.16
C ALA A 67 3.97 13.84 6.18
N ILE A 68 4.73 13.99 5.10
CA ILE A 68 6.13 13.53 5.02
C ILE A 68 6.96 14.21 6.11
N GLY A 69 6.91 15.55 6.17
CA GLY A 69 7.67 16.29 7.17
C GLY A 69 7.15 16.10 8.58
N ALA A 70 5.84 16.00 8.75
CA ALA A 70 5.17 15.77 10.03
C ALA A 70 5.56 14.40 10.64
N ALA A 71 5.59 13.34 9.83
CA ALA A 71 6.07 12.03 10.28
C ALA A 71 7.55 12.06 10.66
N MET A 72 8.39 12.75 9.89
CA MET A 72 9.83 12.89 10.19
C MET A 72 10.09 13.67 11.48
N ILE A 73 9.49 14.86 11.62
CA ILE A 73 9.72 15.71 12.79
C ILE A 73 9.04 15.15 14.04
N GLY A 74 7.88 14.48 13.87
CA GLY A 74 7.23 13.69 14.92
C GLY A 74 8.13 12.57 15.42
N TRP A 75 8.79 11.84 14.51
CA TRP A 75 9.78 10.81 14.88
C TRP A 75 10.96 11.43 15.65
N TYR A 76 11.43 12.61 15.24
CA TYR A 76 12.53 13.30 15.91
C TYR A 76 12.18 13.88 17.29
N GLY A 77 10.90 14.03 17.63
CA GLY A 77 10.49 14.40 18.98
C GLY A 77 9.37 15.43 19.08
N THR A 78 8.78 15.90 17.96
CA THR A 78 7.62 16.78 18.02
C THR A 78 6.45 16.12 18.75
N ALA A 79 5.85 16.85 19.69
CA ALA A 79 4.83 16.34 20.60
C ALA A 79 3.41 16.44 20.02
N MET A 80 3.14 17.46 19.20
CA MET A 80 1.84 17.68 18.56
C MET A 80 2.03 18.14 17.11
N LEU A 81 1.17 17.68 16.21
CA LEU A 81 1.23 18.00 14.78
C LEU A 81 -0.07 18.73 14.39
N CYS A 82 0.05 19.99 13.98
CA CYS A 82 -1.05 20.73 13.37
C CYS A 82 -1.23 20.19 11.96
N TYR A 83 -2.43 19.71 11.68
CA TYR A 83 -2.77 19.19 10.37
C TYR A 83 -2.74 20.27 9.28
N VAL A 84 -2.58 19.81 8.05
CA VAL A 84 -2.68 20.61 6.83
C VAL A 84 -3.71 19.93 5.94
N THR A 85 -4.63 20.70 5.39
CA THR A 85 -5.72 20.18 4.56
C THR A 85 -5.33 20.12 3.08
N PRO A 86 -6.06 19.40 2.22
CA PRO A 86 -5.85 19.49 0.77
C PRO A 86 -5.97 20.91 0.21
N LYS A 87 -6.84 21.76 0.79
CA LYS A 87 -7.08 23.14 0.36
C LYS A 87 -6.15 24.18 1.00
N GLU A 88 -5.10 23.76 1.70
CA GLU A 88 -4.07 24.69 2.16
C GLU A 88 -3.56 25.53 0.98
N HIS A 89 -3.32 26.81 1.21
CA HIS A 89 -2.96 27.80 0.19
C HIS A 89 -4.01 28.06 -0.92
N LEU A 90 -5.18 27.43 -0.87
CA LEU A 90 -6.21 27.53 -1.92
C LEU A 90 -7.56 28.05 -1.43
N GLY A 91 -7.97 27.73 -0.20
CA GLY A 91 -9.24 28.21 0.35
C GLY A 91 -9.66 27.53 1.64
N LEU A 92 -10.89 27.82 2.09
CA LEU A 92 -11.43 27.20 3.30
C LEU A 92 -11.77 25.72 3.04
N PRO A 93 -11.36 24.80 3.94
CA PRO A 93 -11.65 23.38 3.81
C PRO A 93 -13.14 23.10 4.03
N ASP A 94 -13.66 22.13 3.28
CA ASP A 94 -14.98 21.54 3.53
C ASP A 94 -14.88 20.31 4.44
N LYS A 95 -16.00 19.62 4.66
CA LYS A 95 -16.06 18.44 5.53
C LYS A 95 -15.12 17.33 5.07
N GLN A 96 -14.98 17.11 3.77
CA GLN A 96 -14.15 16.04 3.24
C GLN A 96 -12.67 16.40 3.38
N ASP A 97 -12.30 17.67 3.10
CA ASP A 97 -10.94 18.16 3.31
C ASP A 97 -10.48 18.01 4.77
N VAL A 98 -11.38 18.28 5.72
CA VAL A 98 -11.11 18.08 7.16
C VAL A 98 -10.91 16.60 7.48
N ARG A 99 -11.76 15.71 6.95
CA ARG A 99 -11.61 14.25 7.13
C ARG A 99 -10.26 13.77 6.60
N ASP A 100 -9.91 14.15 5.38
CA ASP A 100 -8.65 13.74 4.74
C ASP A 100 -7.42 14.30 5.47
N GLY A 101 -7.47 15.56 5.93
CA GLY A 101 -6.42 16.15 6.77
C GLY A 101 -6.22 15.39 8.09
N ILE A 102 -7.32 15.09 8.81
CA ILE A 102 -7.25 14.39 10.11
C ILE A 102 -6.71 12.97 9.93
N VAL A 103 -7.22 12.21 8.97
CA VAL A 103 -6.77 10.83 8.73
C VAL A 103 -5.29 10.83 8.33
N THR A 104 -4.89 11.74 7.44
CA THR A 104 -3.51 11.92 7.01
C THR A 104 -2.56 12.18 8.19
N TYR A 105 -2.94 13.08 9.11
CA TYR A 105 -2.09 13.38 10.27
C TYR A 105 -2.12 12.31 11.35
N LYS A 106 -3.20 11.54 11.48
CA LYS A 106 -3.20 10.32 12.30
C LYS A 106 -2.25 9.26 11.75
N ILE A 107 -2.13 9.14 10.42
CA ILE A 107 -1.14 8.26 9.79
C ILE A 107 0.27 8.75 10.12
N ALA A 108 0.55 10.05 9.93
CA ALA A 108 1.86 10.63 10.20
C ALA A 108 2.29 10.48 11.68
N ALA A 109 1.37 10.77 12.61
CA ALA A 109 1.62 10.61 14.04
C ALA A 109 1.86 9.14 14.42
N HIS A 110 1.04 8.22 13.92
CA HIS A 110 1.23 6.78 14.19
C HIS A 110 2.53 6.25 13.58
N ALA A 111 2.91 6.71 12.38
CA ALA A 111 4.19 6.36 11.77
C ALA A 111 5.39 6.87 12.60
N ALA A 112 5.30 8.08 13.15
CA ALA A 112 6.28 8.59 14.09
C ALA A 112 6.35 7.74 15.36
N ASP A 113 5.23 7.33 15.93
CA ASP A 113 5.19 6.47 17.13
C ASP A 113 5.79 5.08 16.87
N LEU A 114 5.55 4.49 15.70
CA LEU A 114 6.22 3.26 15.26
C LEU A 114 7.74 3.47 15.17
N ALA A 115 8.20 4.54 14.53
CA ALA A 115 9.62 4.84 14.38
C ALA A 115 10.32 5.16 15.72
N LYS A 116 9.58 5.72 16.68
CA LYS A 116 10.01 5.93 18.07
C LYS A 116 10.02 4.64 18.90
N GLY A 117 9.41 3.55 18.41
CA GLY A 117 9.22 2.32 19.17
C GLY A 117 8.28 2.50 20.37
N HIS A 118 7.27 3.39 20.26
CA HIS A 118 6.34 3.66 21.35
C HIS A 118 5.62 2.36 21.78
N PRO A 119 5.59 2.02 23.08
CA PRO A 119 4.91 0.83 23.57
C PRO A 119 3.46 0.76 23.07
N GLY A 120 3.09 -0.36 22.46
CA GLY A 120 1.74 -0.62 21.95
C GLY A 120 1.45 -0.12 20.53
N ALA A 121 2.27 0.76 19.93
CA ALA A 121 2.02 1.26 18.57
C ALA A 121 1.98 0.11 17.55
N GLN A 122 2.98 -0.78 17.59
CA GLN A 122 3.10 -1.95 16.70
C GLN A 122 1.93 -2.94 16.82
N ALA A 123 1.20 -2.96 17.95
CA ALA A 123 0.13 -3.93 18.17
C ALA A 123 -1.02 -3.74 17.17
N ARG A 124 -1.33 -2.48 16.80
CA ARG A 124 -2.37 -2.17 15.82
C ARG A 124 -1.98 -2.65 14.42
N ASP A 125 -0.76 -2.37 13.98
CA ASP A 125 -0.22 -2.82 12.69
C ASP A 125 -0.23 -4.34 12.58
N ASN A 126 0.20 -5.02 13.64
CA ASN A 126 0.22 -6.48 13.67
C ASN A 126 -1.19 -7.07 13.65
N ALA A 127 -2.15 -6.49 14.39
CA ALA A 127 -3.54 -6.95 14.38
C ALA A 127 -4.19 -6.78 12.99
N LEU A 128 -3.99 -5.63 12.35
CA LEU A 128 -4.51 -5.36 11.00
C LEU A 128 -3.82 -6.26 9.96
N SER A 129 -2.51 -6.41 10.03
CA SER A 129 -1.75 -7.28 9.12
C SER A 129 -2.15 -8.74 9.26
N LYS A 130 -2.42 -9.20 10.49
CA LYS A 130 -2.96 -10.53 10.75
C LYS A 130 -4.36 -10.69 10.14
N ALA A 131 -5.26 -9.73 10.37
CA ALA A 131 -6.60 -9.76 9.78
C ALA A 131 -6.54 -9.81 8.24
N ARG A 132 -5.62 -9.04 7.64
CA ARG A 132 -5.37 -9.04 6.20
C ARG A 132 -4.89 -10.40 5.68
N PHE A 133 -3.89 -10.99 6.35
CA PHE A 133 -3.35 -12.29 5.95
C PHE A 133 -4.35 -13.43 6.11
N GLU A 134 -5.25 -13.34 7.10
CA GLU A 134 -6.31 -14.31 7.37
C GLU A 134 -7.61 -14.04 6.61
N PHE A 135 -7.62 -13.03 5.72
CA PHE A 135 -8.80 -12.61 4.95
C PHE A 135 -10.04 -12.28 5.81
N ARG A 136 -9.82 -11.80 7.04
CA ARG A 136 -10.87 -11.27 7.92
C ARG A 136 -11.18 -9.83 7.54
N TRP A 137 -11.88 -9.65 6.41
CA TRP A 137 -12.12 -8.35 5.79
C TRP A 137 -12.76 -7.33 6.72
N ASP A 138 -13.83 -7.70 7.43
CA ASP A 138 -14.51 -6.79 8.36
C ASP A 138 -13.59 -6.35 9.51
N ASP A 139 -12.79 -7.27 10.06
CA ASP A 139 -11.81 -6.92 11.08
C ASP A 139 -10.73 -5.98 10.52
N GLN A 140 -10.25 -6.24 9.30
CA GLN A 140 -9.29 -5.35 8.63
C GLN A 140 -9.86 -3.93 8.45
N PHE A 141 -11.12 -3.80 8.03
CA PHE A 141 -11.76 -2.49 7.88
C PHE A 141 -11.88 -1.79 9.23
N ASN A 142 -12.42 -2.47 10.24
CA ASN A 142 -12.67 -1.92 11.57
C ASN A 142 -11.37 -1.50 12.30
N LEU A 143 -10.25 -2.17 12.02
CA LEU A 143 -8.93 -1.81 12.56
C LEU A 143 -8.28 -0.63 11.82
N GLY A 144 -8.75 -0.29 10.62
CA GLY A 144 -8.28 0.83 9.81
C GLY A 144 -8.49 2.19 10.50
N LEU A 145 -7.77 3.21 10.03
CA LEU A 145 -7.93 4.58 10.54
C LEU A 145 -9.21 5.25 10.03
N ASP A 146 -9.70 4.79 8.87
CA ASP A 146 -10.97 5.17 8.26
C ASP A 146 -11.70 3.91 7.76
N PRO A 147 -12.48 3.22 8.63
CA PRO A 147 -13.14 1.97 8.29
C PRO A 147 -14.15 2.08 7.14
N GLU A 148 -14.87 3.20 7.06
CA GLU A 148 -15.87 3.43 6.02
C GLU A 148 -15.20 3.50 4.64
N LYS A 149 -14.14 4.29 4.51
CA LYS A 149 -13.39 4.43 3.25
C LYS A 149 -12.74 3.12 2.82
N ALA A 150 -12.21 2.35 3.78
CA ALA A 150 -11.62 1.04 3.50
C ALA A 150 -12.66 0.03 2.95
N LYS A 151 -13.86 0.02 3.54
CA LYS A 151 -14.97 -0.84 3.08
C LYS A 151 -15.51 -0.36 1.73
N GLU A 152 -15.68 0.94 1.54
CA GLU A 152 -16.14 1.55 0.29
C GLU A 152 -15.26 1.12 -0.89
N PHE A 153 -13.95 1.29 -0.78
CA PHE A 153 -13.01 0.95 -1.86
C PHE A 153 -12.96 -0.54 -2.18
N HIS A 154 -13.15 -1.42 -1.19
CA HIS A 154 -13.29 -2.85 -1.46
C HIS A 154 -14.60 -3.13 -2.24
N ASP A 155 -15.69 -2.52 -1.80
CA ASP A 155 -17.04 -2.80 -2.31
C ASP A 155 -17.32 -2.19 -3.68
N GLU A 156 -16.55 -1.18 -4.11
CA GLU A 156 -16.58 -0.66 -5.48
C GLU A 156 -16.44 -1.76 -6.55
N THR A 157 -15.65 -2.80 -6.25
CA THR A 157 -15.41 -3.91 -7.18
C THR A 157 -15.96 -5.25 -6.69
N LEU A 158 -16.11 -5.44 -5.38
CA LEU A 158 -16.58 -6.68 -4.75
C LEU A 158 -17.72 -6.40 -3.73
N PRO A 159 -18.89 -5.91 -4.18
CA PRO A 159 -19.93 -5.37 -3.29
C PRO A 159 -20.68 -6.43 -2.47
N LYS A 160 -20.69 -7.70 -2.91
CA LYS A 160 -21.47 -8.75 -2.25
C LYS A 160 -20.83 -9.15 -0.92
N ASP A 161 -21.65 -9.41 0.10
CA ASP A 161 -21.19 -9.84 1.43
C ASP A 161 -20.35 -11.12 1.39
N ALA A 162 -20.62 -12.02 0.44
CA ALA A 162 -19.83 -13.23 0.22
C ALA A 162 -18.33 -12.96 -0.07
N PHE A 163 -17.97 -11.75 -0.52
CA PHE A 163 -16.57 -11.38 -0.73
C PHE A 163 -15.85 -10.96 0.55
N LYS A 164 -16.57 -10.72 1.66
CA LYS A 164 -15.97 -10.44 2.99
C LYS A 164 -15.36 -11.66 3.65
N THR A 165 -15.56 -12.83 3.06
CA THR A 165 -14.90 -14.09 3.45
C THR A 165 -14.05 -14.66 2.30
N ALA A 166 -13.85 -13.90 1.22
CA ALA A 166 -13.08 -14.37 0.08
C ALA A 166 -11.57 -14.28 0.34
N HIS A 167 -10.84 -15.33 -0.04
CA HIS A 167 -9.37 -15.37 0.06
C HIS A 167 -8.68 -14.65 -1.11
N PHE A 168 -9.21 -13.50 -1.53
CA PHE A 168 -8.66 -12.64 -2.58
C PHE A 168 -9.39 -11.29 -2.60
N CYS A 169 -8.79 -10.30 -3.26
CA CYS A 169 -9.47 -9.08 -3.70
C CYS A 169 -9.45 -8.96 -5.23
N SER A 170 -10.05 -7.91 -5.77
CA SER A 170 -10.13 -7.65 -7.21
C SER A 170 -8.77 -7.42 -7.86
N MET A 171 -7.75 -6.99 -7.11
CA MET A 171 -6.41 -6.69 -7.63
C MET A 171 -5.69 -7.92 -8.22
N CYS A 172 -5.78 -9.08 -7.56
CA CYS A 172 -5.11 -10.31 -8.03
C CYS A 172 -6.09 -11.43 -8.40
N GLY A 173 -7.34 -11.34 -7.96
CA GLY A 173 -8.34 -12.38 -8.14
C GLY A 173 -8.00 -13.69 -7.41
N PRO A 174 -8.83 -14.73 -7.60
CA PRO A 174 -8.78 -15.95 -6.79
C PRO A 174 -7.57 -16.86 -7.05
N LYS A 175 -6.88 -16.70 -8.17
CA LYS A 175 -5.78 -17.57 -8.61
C LYS A 175 -4.38 -17.01 -8.33
N PHE A 176 -4.24 -15.69 -8.23
CA PHE A 176 -2.93 -15.04 -8.15
C PHE A 176 -2.72 -14.24 -6.85
N CYS A 177 -3.62 -14.38 -5.88
CA CYS A 177 -3.45 -13.75 -4.58
C CYS A 177 -2.26 -14.39 -3.85
N SER A 178 -1.20 -13.60 -3.63
CA SER A 178 0.04 -14.06 -2.97
C SER A 178 -0.19 -14.61 -1.57
N MET A 179 -1.06 -13.98 -0.77
CA MET A 179 -1.37 -14.43 0.60
C MET A 179 -2.10 -15.77 0.60
N LYS A 180 -3.01 -15.99 -0.36
CA LYS A 180 -3.71 -17.27 -0.51
C LYS A 180 -2.75 -18.38 -0.92
N ILE A 181 -1.92 -18.13 -1.93
CA ILE A 181 -0.87 -19.09 -2.37
C ILE A 181 0.05 -19.44 -1.19
N THR A 182 0.43 -18.45 -0.39
CA THR A 182 1.26 -18.68 0.80
C THR A 182 0.55 -19.57 1.83
N GLN A 183 -0.76 -19.41 2.06
CA GLN A 183 -1.52 -20.31 2.93
C GLN A 183 -1.56 -21.73 2.37
N GLU A 184 -1.83 -21.90 1.07
CA GLU A 184 -1.86 -23.21 0.41
C GLU A 184 -0.52 -23.94 0.51
N VAL A 185 0.61 -23.23 0.35
CA VAL A 185 1.95 -23.80 0.54
C VAL A 185 2.17 -24.24 1.99
N ARG A 186 1.78 -23.42 2.97
CA ARG A 186 1.89 -23.78 4.40
C ARG A 186 1.04 -24.99 4.76
N GLU A 187 -0.16 -25.09 4.20
CA GLU A 187 -1.06 -26.23 4.41
C GLU A 187 -0.51 -27.51 3.75
N TYR A 188 0.04 -27.40 2.55
CA TYR A 188 0.69 -28.53 1.88
C TYR A 188 1.91 -29.01 2.67
N ALA A 189 2.77 -28.10 3.12
CA ALA A 189 3.92 -28.42 3.98
C ALA A 189 3.49 -29.17 5.25
N ALA A 190 2.48 -28.66 5.94
CA ALA A 190 1.92 -29.28 7.14
C ALA A 190 1.36 -30.70 6.87
N LYS A 191 0.69 -30.92 5.73
CA LYS A 191 0.19 -32.25 5.32
C LYS A 191 1.30 -33.24 4.99
N GLN A 192 2.41 -32.75 4.44
CA GLN A 192 3.59 -33.56 4.11
C GLN A 192 4.54 -33.76 5.30
N GLY A 193 4.30 -33.09 6.43
CA GLY A 193 5.17 -33.15 7.60
C GLY A 193 6.55 -32.51 7.38
N VAL A 194 6.65 -31.61 6.41
CA VAL A 194 7.88 -30.88 6.06
C VAL A 194 7.70 -29.38 6.33
N ASP A 195 8.79 -28.63 6.38
CA ASP A 195 8.69 -27.17 6.43
C ASP A 195 8.28 -26.56 5.08
N ALA A 196 7.95 -25.26 5.08
CA ALA A 196 7.43 -24.59 3.89
C ALA A 196 8.48 -24.47 2.76
N GLU A 197 9.77 -24.48 3.08
CA GLU A 197 10.86 -24.37 2.10
C GLU A 197 11.07 -25.71 1.39
N GLN A 198 11.10 -26.80 2.16
CA GLN A 198 11.13 -28.18 1.65
C GLN A 198 9.88 -28.50 0.81
N ALA A 199 8.72 -28.02 1.23
CA ALA A 199 7.46 -28.19 0.50
C ALA A 199 7.51 -27.61 -0.92
N VAL A 200 8.19 -26.47 -1.11
CA VAL A 200 8.36 -25.86 -2.44
C VAL A 200 9.25 -26.75 -3.31
N GLU A 201 10.36 -27.27 -2.77
CA GLU A 201 11.25 -28.17 -3.53
C GLU A 201 10.54 -29.45 -3.97
N VAL A 202 9.78 -30.06 -3.05
CA VAL A 202 8.99 -31.27 -3.35
C VAL A 202 7.92 -30.98 -4.40
N GLY A 203 7.14 -29.91 -4.23
CA GLY A 203 6.10 -29.53 -5.20
C GLY A 203 6.67 -29.19 -6.58
N MET A 204 7.83 -28.53 -6.65
CA MET A 204 8.53 -28.27 -7.91
C MET A 204 9.03 -29.56 -8.57
N ALA A 205 9.52 -30.52 -7.80
CA ALA A 205 9.93 -31.83 -8.31
C ALA A 205 8.73 -32.62 -8.88
N GLU A 206 7.58 -32.59 -8.18
CA GLU A 206 6.32 -33.21 -8.63
C GLU A 206 5.82 -32.58 -9.94
N MET A 207 5.71 -31.26 -10.00
CA MET A 207 5.26 -30.54 -11.20
C MET A 207 6.24 -30.74 -12.37
N SER A 208 7.55 -30.80 -12.09
CA SER A 208 8.56 -31.12 -13.11
C SER A 208 8.40 -32.55 -13.66
N ALA A 209 8.07 -33.52 -12.82
CA ALA A 209 7.80 -34.89 -13.25
C ALA A 209 6.51 -34.96 -14.08
N GLU A 210 5.45 -34.26 -13.67
CA GLU A 210 4.19 -34.16 -14.41
C GLU A 210 4.38 -33.51 -15.78
N PHE A 211 5.10 -32.39 -15.85
CA PHE A 211 5.42 -31.71 -17.10
C PHE A 211 6.15 -32.64 -18.08
N ARG A 212 7.17 -33.37 -17.60
CA ARG A 212 7.89 -34.36 -18.41
C ARG A 212 6.97 -35.48 -18.89
N ALA A 213 6.11 -36.00 -18.02
CA ALA A 213 5.13 -37.04 -18.36
C ALA A 213 4.06 -36.57 -19.36
N GLY A 214 3.69 -35.28 -19.30
CA GLY A 214 2.75 -34.62 -20.21
C GLY A 214 3.32 -34.29 -21.59
N GLY A 215 4.56 -34.69 -21.89
CA GLY A 215 5.22 -34.46 -23.18
C GLY A 215 6.12 -33.23 -23.22
N SER A 216 6.39 -32.58 -22.07
CA SER A 216 7.21 -31.37 -21.96
C SER A 216 6.72 -30.20 -22.82
N GLU A 217 5.41 -30.12 -23.05
CA GLU A 217 4.76 -29.04 -23.79
C GLU A 217 4.23 -27.99 -22.82
N VAL A 218 4.58 -26.73 -23.04
CA VAL A 218 4.06 -25.61 -22.23
C VAL A 218 2.56 -25.40 -22.49
N TYR A 219 2.11 -25.69 -23.70
CA TYR A 219 0.71 -25.56 -24.11
C TYR A 219 0.04 -26.93 -24.19
N VAL A 220 -0.55 -27.35 -23.07
CA VAL A 220 -1.39 -28.56 -23.04
C VAL A 220 -2.82 -28.22 -23.44
N HIS A 221 -3.34 -28.86 -24.49
CA HIS A 221 -4.75 -28.74 -24.85
C HIS A 221 -5.60 -29.44 -23.79
N ALA A 222 -6.42 -28.68 -23.07
CA ALA A 222 -7.40 -29.25 -22.14
C ALA A 222 -8.31 -30.22 -22.90
N PRO A 223 -8.56 -31.44 -22.39
CA PRO A 223 -9.51 -32.35 -23.02
C PRO A 223 -10.88 -31.68 -23.06
N LEU A 224 -11.49 -31.61 -24.25
CA LEU A 224 -12.90 -31.23 -24.37
C LEU A 224 -13.74 -32.19 -23.52
N PRO A 225 -14.66 -31.70 -22.67
CA PRO A 225 -15.50 -32.57 -21.87
C PRO A 225 -16.34 -33.46 -22.80
N GLY A 226 -16.15 -34.78 -22.71
CA GLY A 226 -17.01 -35.76 -23.38
C GLY A 226 -16.41 -36.65 -24.47
N ARG A 227 -15.08 -36.70 -24.67
CA ARG A 227 -14.47 -37.73 -25.56
C ARG A 227 -13.50 -38.63 -24.81
N THR A 228 -13.89 -39.89 -24.60
CA THR A 228 -12.98 -40.96 -24.17
C THR A 228 -11.90 -41.19 -25.24
N LYS A 229 -10.65 -41.39 -24.80
CA LYS A 229 -9.49 -41.64 -25.67
C LYS A 229 -9.75 -42.84 -26.59
N ALA A 230 -9.99 -42.60 -27.88
CA ALA A 230 -9.92 -43.64 -28.90
C ALA A 230 -8.46 -43.81 -29.33
N GLY A 231 -7.99 -45.07 -29.30
CA GLY A 231 -6.63 -45.45 -29.66
C GLY A 231 -6.24 -45.01 -31.08
N ARG A 232 -5.00 -44.58 -31.23
CA ARG A 232 -4.42 -44.16 -32.50
C ARG A 232 -4.00 -45.39 -33.29
N ALA A 233 -4.64 -45.64 -34.43
CA ALA A 233 -4.12 -46.54 -35.46
C ALA A 233 -3.38 -45.71 -36.54
N PRO A 234 -2.26 -46.20 -37.10
CA PRO A 234 -1.51 -45.47 -38.12
C PRO A 234 -1.92 -45.91 -39.53
N SER A 235 -2.05 -44.96 -40.47
CA SER A 235 -1.61 -45.07 -41.87
C SER A 235 -2.29 -44.03 -42.77
N GLY A 236 -1.56 -43.54 -43.77
CA GLY A 236 -2.15 -43.35 -45.11
C GLY A 236 -2.07 -41.96 -45.69
N SER A 237 -1.14 -41.80 -46.64
CA SER A 237 -1.10 -40.78 -47.68
C SER A 237 -2.41 -40.63 -48.46
N GLY A 238 -2.84 -39.40 -48.74
CA GLY A 238 -3.93 -39.11 -49.66
C GLY A 238 -4.09 -37.62 -49.91
N GLU A 239 -3.93 -37.22 -51.17
CA GLU A 239 -3.97 -35.86 -51.71
C GLU A 239 -5.38 -35.23 -51.68
N GLY A 240 -5.40 -33.89 -51.74
CA GLY A 240 -6.33 -33.13 -52.57
C GLY A 240 -7.67 -32.69 -51.95
N GLY A 241 -7.88 -31.39 -51.81
CA GLY A 241 -9.21 -30.82 -51.57
C GLY A 241 -9.20 -29.37 -51.11
N ALA A 242 -9.34 -28.45 -52.06
CA ALA A 242 -9.47 -27.00 -51.85
C ALA A 242 -10.76 -26.60 -51.13
N ALA A 243 -10.73 -25.51 -50.34
CA ALA A 243 -11.82 -24.53 -50.26
C ALA A 243 -11.44 -23.25 -49.49
N ALA A 244 -11.60 -22.13 -50.20
CA ALA A 244 -12.14 -20.83 -49.76
C ALA A 244 -11.54 -20.13 -48.53
N GLY A 245 -10.67 -19.15 -48.81
CA GLY A 245 -10.30 -18.09 -47.88
C GLY A 245 -11.45 -17.08 -47.70
N GLY A 246 -11.88 -16.91 -46.45
CA GLY A 246 -12.67 -15.78 -45.98
C GLY A 246 -11.76 -14.68 -45.48
N ALA A 247 -11.93 -13.48 -46.03
CA ALA A 247 -11.14 -12.28 -45.76
C ALA A 247 -11.27 -11.80 -44.31
N LEU A 248 -10.13 -11.54 -43.66
CA LEU A 248 -10.05 -10.67 -42.48
C LEU A 248 -10.02 -9.20 -42.94
N THR A 249 -10.97 -8.42 -42.46
CA THR A 249 -10.91 -6.94 -42.43
C THR A 249 -9.81 -6.46 -41.47
N PRO A 250 -8.96 -5.48 -41.84
CA PRO A 250 -7.98 -4.90 -40.92
C PRO A 250 -8.60 -3.79 -40.06
N LEU A 251 -8.24 -3.78 -38.78
CA LEU A 251 -8.49 -2.67 -37.84
C LEU A 251 -7.56 -1.48 -38.16
N PRO A 252 -8.02 -0.22 -38.03
CA PRO A 252 -7.16 0.94 -38.22
C PRO A 252 -6.46 1.33 -36.91
N GLY A 253 -5.19 1.76 -36.99
CA GLY A 253 -4.62 2.68 -36.01
C GLY A 253 -3.22 2.34 -35.50
N SER A 254 -2.19 2.57 -36.30
CA SER A 254 -0.87 2.94 -35.80
C SER A 254 -0.68 4.45 -36.02
N ARG A 255 -0.63 5.22 -34.93
CA ARG A 255 -0.09 6.59 -34.96
C ARG A 255 1.19 6.58 -34.13
N ASP A 256 2.27 6.98 -34.79
CA ASP A 256 3.60 7.14 -34.23
C ASP A 256 3.64 8.17 -33.09
N PRO A 257 4.60 8.06 -32.16
CA PRO A 257 4.77 9.03 -31.07
C PRO A 257 5.39 10.34 -31.59
N ALA A 258 4.81 11.47 -31.18
CA ALA A 258 5.32 12.81 -31.43
C ALA A 258 6.56 13.13 -30.56
N PRO A 259 7.48 13.99 -31.03
CA PRO A 259 8.78 14.21 -30.39
C PRO A 259 8.68 15.12 -29.14
N GLN A 260 9.50 14.79 -28.14
CA GLN A 260 9.75 15.62 -26.95
C GLN A 260 10.42 16.93 -27.33
N GLN A 261 9.83 18.06 -26.95
CA GLN A 261 10.50 19.36 -26.93
C GLN A 261 11.08 19.60 -25.52
N GLN A 262 12.37 19.89 -25.50
CA GLN A 262 13.11 20.48 -24.39
C GLN A 262 12.73 21.95 -24.26
N GLU A 263 12.47 22.42 -23.04
CA GLU A 263 12.54 23.83 -22.71
C GLU A 263 13.48 24.03 -21.51
N ASN A 264 14.23 25.13 -21.62
CA ASN A 264 15.30 25.61 -20.73
C ASN A 264 14.81 26.01 -19.34
#